data_AF-A0AB38TE89-F1
#
_entry.id   AF-A0AB38TE89-F1
#
_cell.length_a   1.000
_cell.length_b   1.000
_cell.length_c   1.000
_cell.angle_alpha   90.00
_cell.angle_beta   90.00
_cell.angle_gamma   90.00
#
_symmetry.space_group_name_H-M   'P 1'
#
loop_
_entity.id
_entity.type
_entity.pdbx_description
1 polymer ?
#
loop_
_entity_poly.entity_id
_entity_poly.type
_entity_poly.pdbx_seq_one_letter_code
_entity_poly.pdbx_strand_id
1 'polypeptide(L)'
;MKTMQEKDIPAFVQAVVDAGCNICAIGNLGYVFGDADFTPAQRRAVEPQLRRIAEIYGERDHLINEIAVYLRSIGRHVEVEPKTGISRWPRSREAVFQPLNPKGGDPQGRSSPSTRITTSVTA
;
A
#
# COMPACT_ATOMS: atom_id res chain seq x y z
N MET A 1 -17.82 -12.54 27.80
CA MET A 1 -16.64 -12.75 26.92
C MET A 1 -15.40 -12.45 27.74
N LYS A 2 -14.25 -13.06 27.43
CA LYS A 2 -12.99 -12.72 28.10
C LYS A 2 -12.52 -11.35 27.58
N THR A 3 -11.97 -10.52 28.46
CA THR A 3 -11.48 -9.17 28.13
C THR A 3 -10.02 -9.08 28.52
N MET A 4 -9.17 -8.71 27.57
CA MET A 4 -7.72 -8.59 27.74
C MET A 4 -7.36 -7.45 28.70
N GLN A 5 -6.28 -7.61 29.46
CA GLN A 5 -5.75 -6.58 30.36
C GLN A 5 -4.43 -6.02 29.82
N GLU A 6 -4.05 -4.80 30.24
CA GLU A 6 -2.80 -4.15 29.79
C GLU A 6 -1.55 -5.01 30.05
N LYS A 7 -1.52 -5.71 31.19
CA LYS A 7 -0.43 -6.62 31.55
C LYS A 7 -0.24 -7.79 30.57
N ASP A 8 -1.27 -8.12 29.79
CA ASP A 8 -1.25 -9.22 28.84
C ASP A 8 -0.70 -8.78 27.47
N ILE A 9 -0.50 -7.46 27.24
CA ILE A 9 -0.04 -6.89 25.98
C ILE A 9 1.29 -7.50 25.50
N PRO A 10 2.34 -7.64 26.34
CA PRO A 10 3.60 -8.24 25.90
C PRO A 10 3.43 -9.69 25.43
N ALA A 11 2.65 -10.48 26.18
CA ALA A 11 2.39 -11.89 25.85
C ALA A 11 1.56 -12.04 24.57
N PHE A 12 0.57 -11.16 24.38
CA PHE A 12 -0.21 -11.10 23.16
C PHE A 12 0.64 -10.78 21.93
N VAL A 13 1.48 -9.75 22.02
CA VAL A 13 2.38 -9.36 20.91
C VAL A 13 3.33 -10.51 20.57
N GLN A 14 3.91 -11.18 21.57
CA GLN A 14 4.78 -12.33 21.34
C GLN A 14 4.03 -13.48 20.65
N ALA A 15 2.82 -13.82 21.10
CA ALA A 15 2.03 -14.90 20.51
C ALA A 15 1.71 -14.65 19.02
N VAL A 16 1.46 -13.39 18.63
CA VAL A 16 1.23 -13.00 17.24
C VAL A 16 2.49 -13.16 16.40
N VAL A 17 3.64 -12.78 16.94
CA VAL A 17 4.95 -12.93 16.29
C VAL A 17 5.32 -14.40 16.14
N ASP A 18 5.08 -15.22 17.15
CA ASP A 18 5.33 -16.67 17.13
C ASP A 18 4.42 -17.40 16.13
N ALA A 19 3.21 -16.88 15.89
CA ALA A 19 2.34 -17.34 14.81
C ALA A 19 2.84 -16.93 13.40
N GLY A 20 3.98 -16.24 13.31
CA GLY A 20 4.57 -15.79 12.06
C GLY A 20 3.89 -14.57 11.46
N CYS A 21 3.08 -13.85 12.23
CA CYS A 21 2.44 -12.62 11.80
C CYS A 21 3.17 -11.40 12.35
N ASN A 22 3.49 -10.43 11.48
CA ASN A 22 4.04 -9.18 11.96
C ASN A 22 2.93 -8.32 12.60
N ILE A 23 3.29 -7.52 13.60
CA ILE A 23 2.38 -6.59 14.26
C ILE A 23 3.09 -5.24 14.46
N CYS A 24 2.44 -4.17 14.02
CA CYS A 24 3.02 -2.83 14.00
C CYS A 24 2.00 -1.77 14.40
N ALA A 25 2.46 -0.74 15.13
CA ALA A 25 1.67 0.47 15.35
C ALA A 25 1.69 1.37 14.10
N ILE A 26 0.55 1.98 13.78
CA ILE A 26 0.42 2.98 12.71
C ILE A 26 0.14 4.34 13.35
N GLY A 27 1.16 5.21 13.34
CA GLY A 27 1.09 6.55 13.95
C GLY A 27 0.42 6.54 15.32
N ASN A 28 -0.60 7.39 15.49
CA ASN A 28 -1.46 7.45 16.68
C ASN A 28 -2.84 6.80 16.47
N LEU A 29 -3.03 6.05 15.38
CA LEU A 29 -4.34 5.53 14.97
C LEU A 29 -4.65 4.15 15.57
N GLY A 30 -3.61 3.36 15.89
CA GLY A 30 -3.75 2.01 16.43
C GLY A 30 -2.64 1.10 15.96
N TYR A 31 -2.97 -0.18 15.72
CA TYR A 31 -2.03 -1.19 15.25
C TYR A 31 -2.65 -2.05 14.15
N VAL A 32 -1.80 -2.72 13.38
CA VAL A 32 -2.20 -3.66 12.33
C VAL A 32 -1.41 -4.95 12.40
N PHE A 33 -2.03 -6.03 11.94
CA PHE A 33 -1.32 -7.24 11.57
C PHE A 33 -0.78 -7.07 10.14
N GLY A 34 0.53 -7.22 9.98
CA GLY A 34 1.19 -7.15 8.68
C GLY A 34 0.88 -8.41 7.87
N ASP A 35 -0.08 -8.30 6.95
CA ASP A 35 -0.41 -9.32 5.95
C ASP A 35 0.03 -8.93 4.53
N ALA A 36 0.67 -7.76 4.38
CA ALA A 36 1.04 -7.18 3.09
C ALA A 36 2.00 -8.08 2.29
N ASP A 37 2.86 -8.81 2.98
CA ASP A 37 3.83 -9.73 2.39
C ASP A 37 3.27 -11.17 2.25
N PHE A 38 2.03 -11.42 2.68
CA PHE A 38 1.46 -12.76 2.64
C PHE A 38 0.83 -13.09 1.29
N THR A 39 1.25 -14.22 0.73
CA THR A 39 0.50 -14.91 -0.32
C THR A 39 -0.89 -15.34 0.19
N PRO A 40 -1.86 -15.59 -0.70
CA PRO A 40 -3.18 -16.11 -0.30
C PRO A 40 -3.10 -17.41 0.51
N ALA A 41 -2.10 -18.25 0.26
CA ALA A 41 -1.88 -19.49 1.01
C ALA A 41 -1.38 -19.23 2.43
N GLN A 42 -0.41 -18.32 2.61
CA GLN A 42 0.09 -17.92 3.93
C GLN A 42 -1.02 -17.28 4.78
N ARG A 43 -1.83 -16.40 4.17
CA ARG A 43 -2.99 -15.80 4.84
C ARG A 43 -3.96 -16.86 5.38
N ARG A 44 -4.30 -17.87 4.57
CA ARG A 44 -5.16 -19.00 5.00
C ARG A 44 -4.54 -19.85 6.11
N ALA A 45 -3.22 -19.95 6.18
CA ALA A 45 -2.53 -20.69 7.22
C ALA A 45 -2.47 -19.93 8.55
N VAL A 46 -2.30 -18.61 8.50
CA VAL A 46 -2.15 -17.75 9.69
C VAL A 46 -3.49 -17.33 10.30
N GLU A 47 -4.55 -17.17 9.49
CA GLU A 47 -5.86 -16.73 9.97
C GLU A 47 -6.43 -17.60 11.13
N PRO A 48 -6.38 -18.94 11.09
CA PRO A 48 -6.84 -19.77 12.21
C PRO A 48 -6.02 -19.55 13.49
N GLN A 49 -4.72 -19.28 13.36
CA GLN A 49 -3.84 -19.02 14.51
C GLN A 49 -4.16 -17.67 15.15
N LEU A 50 -4.34 -16.62 14.34
CA LEU A 50 -4.75 -15.30 14.83
C LEU A 50 -6.13 -15.34 15.52
N ARG A 51 -7.06 -16.13 14.99
CA ARG A 51 -8.38 -16.33 15.61
C ARG A 51 -8.25 -17.00 16.98
N ARG A 52 -7.44 -18.06 17.08
CA ARG A 52 -7.18 -18.74 18.36
C ARG A 52 -6.52 -17.81 19.37
N ILE A 53 -5.59 -16.96 18.94
CA ILE A 53 -4.97 -15.93 19.79
C ILE A 53 -6.05 -14.94 20.27
N ALA A 54 -6.91 -14.45 19.38
CA ALA A 54 -8.00 -13.55 19.75
C ALA A 54 -8.97 -14.19 20.76
N GLU A 55 -9.27 -15.48 20.65
CA GLU A 55 -10.08 -16.22 21.63
C GLU A 55 -9.38 -16.38 22.98
N ILE A 56 -8.07 -16.62 23.00
CA ILE A 56 -7.27 -16.78 24.22
C ILE A 56 -7.20 -15.48 25.02
N TYR A 57 -6.94 -14.34 24.37
CA TYR A 57 -6.77 -13.05 25.05
C TYR A 57 -8.09 -12.32 25.24
N GLY A 58 -9.05 -12.53 24.33
CA GLY A 58 -10.38 -11.94 24.39
C GLY A 58 -10.47 -10.58 23.71
N GLU A 59 -11.53 -9.84 24.07
CA GLU A 59 -11.79 -8.49 23.58
C GLU A 59 -10.63 -7.55 23.94
N ARG A 60 -10.25 -6.68 22.99
CA ARG A 60 -9.05 -5.83 23.06
C ARG A 60 -9.26 -4.43 22.48
N ASP A 61 -10.48 -4.10 22.09
CA ASP A 61 -10.79 -2.82 21.43
C ASP A 61 -10.54 -1.64 22.38
N HIS A 62 -10.73 -1.86 23.69
CA HIS A 62 -10.39 -0.90 24.74
C HIS A 62 -8.88 -0.72 24.96
N LEU A 63 -8.03 -1.59 24.40
CA LEU A 63 -6.57 -1.56 24.55
C LEU A 63 -5.82 -1.16 23.26
N ILE A 64 -6.52 -0.67 22.23
CA ILE A 64 -5.91 -0.36 20.94
C ILE A 64 -4.76 0.65 21.10
N ASN A 65 -4.93 1.65 21.97
CA ASN A 65 -3.94 2.69 22.20
C ASN A 65 -2.74 2.16 22.98
N GLU A 66 -2.98 1.37 24.02
CA GLU A 66 -2.01 0.78 24.92
C GLU A 66 -1.12 -0.22 24.16
N ILE A 67 -1.74 -1.04 23.29
CA ILE A 67 -1.02 -1.93 22.37
C ILE A 67 -0.15 -1.09 21.42
N ALA A 68 -0.67 -0.02 20.85
CA ALA A 68 0.11 0.84 19.96
C ALA A 68 1.28 1.54 20.69
N VAL A 69 1.09 1.98 21.94
CA VAL A 69 2.16 2.54 22.80
C VAL A 69 3.24 1.50 23.04
N TYR A 70 2.87 0.27 23.41
CA TYR A 70 3.80 -0.82 23.63
C TYR A 70 4.58 -1.16 22.35
N LEU A 71 3.90 -1.25 21.21
CA LEU A 71 4.57 -1.51 19.92
C LEU A 71 5.57 -0.41 19.55
N ARG A 72 5.27 0.86 19.84
CA ARG A 72 6.22 1.97 19.68
C ARG A 72 7.42 1.84 20.60
N SER A 73 7.23 1.44 21.86
CA SER A 73 8.34 1.32 22.82
C SER A 73 9.34 0.23 22.44
N ILE A 74 8.89 -0.83 21.76
CA ILE A 74 9.75 -1.88 21.23
C ILE A 74 10.24 -1.62 19.80
N GLY A 75 9.98 -0.43 19.24
CA GLY A 75 10.42 -0.04 17.90
C GLY A 75 9.61 -0.63 16.74
N ARG A 76 8.47 -1.27 16.99
CA ARG A 76 7.59 -1.86 15.96
C ARG A 76 6.49 -0.88 15.53
N HIS A 77 6.88 0.21 14.88
CA HIS A 77 5.93 1.22 14.39
C HIS A 77 6.31 1.76 13.01
N VAL A 78 5.31 2.25 12.29
CA VAL A 78 5.48 3.01 11.05
C VAL A 78 5.01 4.43 11.32
N GLU A 79 5.91 5.39 11.15
CA GLU A 79 5.54 6.80 11.12
C GLU A 79 4.75 7.07 9.84
N VAL A 80 3.50 7.48 9.99
CA VAL A 80 2.76 8.08 8.90
C VAL A 80 3.03 9.56 9.03
N GLU A 81 4.01 10.06 8.29
CA GLU A 81 4.13 11.51 8.15
C GLU A 81 2.77 12.02 7.67
N PRO A 82 2.18 13.03 8.34
CA PRO A 82 1.06 13.71 7.73
C PRO A 82 1.60 14.20 6.39
N LYS A 83 0.94 13.82 5.29
CA LYS A 83 1.15 14.48 4.00
C LYS A 83 0.79 15.93 4.24
N THR A 84 1.75 16.72 4.72
CA THR A 84 1.65 18.17 4.70
C THR A 84 1.47 18.46 3.23
N GLY A 85 0.24 18.84 2.88
CA GLY A 85 -0.17 19.26 1.55
C GLY A 85 0.49 20.57 1.19
N ILE A 86 1.82 20.57 1.19
CA ILE A 86 2.66 21.53 0.52
C ILE A 86 3.51 20.70 -0.43
N SER A 87 2.87 20.19 -1.48
CA SER A 87 3.55 20.07 -2.76
C SER A 87 3.94 21.49 -3.17
N ARG A 88 5.02 22.02 -2.58
CA ARG A 88 5.80 23.06 -3.22
C ARG A 88 6.56 22.35 -4.33
N TRP A 89 5.83 22.04 -5.40
CA TRP A 89 6.44 21.86 -6.70
C TRP A 89 7.38 23.06 -6.89
N PRO A 90 8.70 22.87 -7.10
CA PRO A 90 9.55 23.99 -7.42
C PRO A 90 8.97 24.64 -8.66
N ARG A 91 8.50 25.88 -8.52
CA ARG A 91 8.09 26.73 -9.62
C ARG A 91 9.35 27.08 -10.41
N SER A 92 9.91 26.12 -11.15
CA SER A 92 10.69 26.28 -12.39
C SER A 92 11.40 24.98 -12.81
N ARG A 93 10.93 24.45 -13.95
CA ARG A 93 11.66 23.73 -15.01
C ARG A 93 12.23 22.34 -14.68
N GLU A 94 11.40 21.32 -14.90
CA GLU A 94 11.63 20.20 -15.85
C GLU A 94 10.69 19.03 -15.53
N ALA A 95 9.50 19.06 -16.13
CA ALA A 95 8.72 17.88 -16.48
C ALA A 95 7.63 18.35 -17.45
N VAL A 96 8.03 18.61 -18.69
CA VAL A 96 7.05 18.72 -19.78
C VAL A 96 6.41 17.34 -19.89
N PHE A 97 5.14 17.29 -19.52
CA PHE A 97 4.21 16.23 -19.87
C PHE A 97 4.38 15.96 -21.38
N GLN A 98 5.00 14.85 -21.77
CA GLN A 98 4.90 14.41 -23.15
C GLN A 98 3.47 13.87 -23.33
N PRO A 99 2.64 14.51 -24.18
CA PRO A 99 1.31 13.99 -24.46
C PRO A 99 1.45 12.62 -25.14
N LEU A 100 0.59 11.69 -24.71
CA LEU A 100 0.33 10.41 -25.35
C LEU A 100 0.20 10.64 -26.85
N ASN A 101 1.10 10.05 -27.63
CA ASN A 101 1.06 10.06 -29.09
C ASN A 101 -0.21 9.31 -29.55
N PRO A 102 -1.24 9.98 -30.10
CA PRO A 102 -2.37 9.30 -30.72
C PRO A 102 -2.00 9.06 -32.19
N LYS A 103 -1.56 7.85 -32.51
CA LYS A 103 -1.40 7.44 -33.91
C LYS A 103 -2.78 7.33 -34.57
N GLY A 104 -3.16 8.42 -35.23
CA GLY A 104 -3.78 8.52 -36.55
C GLY A 104 -4.84 7.49 -36.95
N GLY A 105 -6.09 7.96 -37.02
CA GLY A 105 -7.16 7.42 -37.85
C GLY A 105 -8.02 8.58 -38.34
N ASP A 106 -7.98 8.83 -39.64
CA ASP A 106 -8.45 10.04 -40.35
C ASP A 106 -9.96 10.33 -40.25
N PRO A 107 -10.35 11.61 -40.41
CA PRO A 107 -11.59 11.94 -41.11
C PRO A 107 -11.34 12.85 -42.33
N GLN A 108 -11.67 12.30 -43.49
CA GLN A 108 -12.45 12.94 -44.56
C GLN A 108 -11.95 14.28 -45.17
N GLY A 109 -11.33 14.15 -46.34
CA GLY A 109 -11.87 14.69 -47.59
C GLY A 109 -11.73 16.20 -47.85
N ARG A 110 -10.87 16.54 -48.82
CA ARG A 110 -11.12 17.53 -49.90
C ARG A 110 -10.04 17.42 -50.99
N SER A 111 -10.49 17.09 -52.21
CA SER A 111 -10.13 17.64 -53.54
C SER A 111 -8.83 18.48 -53.66
N SER A 112 -7.95 18.39 -54.67
CA SER A 112 -7.95 17.80 -56.02
C SER A 112 -6.51 17.95 -56.60
N PRO A 113 -6.19 17.49 -57.83
CA PRO A 113 -4.92 16.82 -58.15
C PRO A 113 -3.88 17.71 -58.89
N SER A 114 -2.59 17.31 -58.86
CA SER A 114 -1.69 17.54 -60.02
C SER A 114 -0.39 16.74 -59.96
N THR A 115 -0.24 15.84 -60.94
CA THR A 115 0.93 15.66 -61.81
C THR A 115 2.33 15.57 -61.19
N ARG A 116 3.02 14.42 -61.32
CA ARG A 116 3.96 14.16 -62.44
C ARG A 116 4.67 12.81 -62.25
N ILE A 117 4.61 12.01 -63.31
CA ILE A 117 5.35 10.77 -63.55
C ILE A 117 6.83 11.12 -63.75
N THR A 118 7.79 10.37 -63.20
CA THR A 118 9.09 10.10 -63.87
C THR A 118 9.69 8.79 -63.37
N THR A 119 9.98 7.94 -64.33
CA THR A 119 10.67 6.65 -64.31
C THR A 119 12.18 6.81 -64.09
N SER A 120 12.81 5.85 -63.41
CA SER A 120 14.17 5.40 -63.78
C SER A 120 14.41 3.96 -63.29
N VAL A 121 14.56 3.06 -64.26
CA VAL A 121 15.21 1.74 -64.15
C VAL A 121 16.72 1.94 -64.02
N THR A 122 17.43 1.03 -63.33
CA THR A 122 18.82 0.52 -63.53
C THR A 122 19.28 -0.09 -62.18
N ALA A 123 19.86 -1.29 -62.02
CA ALA A 123 20.28 -2.39 -62.88
C ALA A 123 20.02 -3.71 -62.13
#